data_AF-A0A2V7L9P9-F1
#
_entry.id   AF-A0A2V7L9P9-F1
#
_cell.length_a   1.000
_cell.length_b   1.000
_cell.length_c   1.000
_cell.angle_alpha   90.00
_cell.angle_beta   90.00
_cell.angle_gamma   90.00
#
_symmetry.space_group_name_H-M   'P 1'
#
loop_
_entity.id
_entity.type
_entity.pdbx_description
1 polymer ?
#
loop_
_entity_poly.entity_id
_entity_poly.type
_entity_poly.pdbx_seq_one_letter_code
_entity_poly.pdbx_strand_id
1 'polypeptide(L)'
;MAIDAPRAQLIHIETDRRLGHEWDEWDGRPLAGNGDFSAPPGLFFRFGALTIALGLAVGAGLIYVLSPRLAALWSRLPGVLWLALGAGAAASWLWFGILLLSFYGGVLALPEAWLERGPYLRLMNFTSLMSRAFGKRDWVEHAAIDVYNALAERRGRTVGKGELLVLIPRCLSKEALDGVLAIAGRYEVPVFVATRGQLARRVIRERRPRAVVAVACERDMMTGLRDVAGRLPVLGLTMRLPNGPCRDAILDLDVMERWVKGWIGA
;
A
#
# COMPACT_ATOMS: atom_id res chain seq x y z
N MET A 1 7.26 -25.21 59.96
CA MET A 1 7.55 -25.58 58.56
C MET A 1 6.29 -25.28 57.77
N ALA A 2 6.23 -24.12 57.10
CA ALA A 2 5.04 -23.68 56.38
C ALA A 2 4.95 -24.47 55.05
N ILE A 3 3.82 -25.15 54.84
CA ILE A 3 3.54 -25.89 53.62
C ILE A 3 3.13 -24.85 52.58
N ASP A 4 4.05 -24.56 51.65
CA ASP A 4 3.81 -23.66 50.53
C ASP A 4 2.76 -24.30 49.61
N ALA A 5 1.60 -23.65 49.47
CA ALA A 5 0.52 -24.16 48.64
C ALA A 5 0.96 -24.11 47.16
N PRO A 6 0.72 -25.16 46.36
CA PRO A 6 1.09 -25.16 44.95
C PRO A 6 0.31 -24.05 44.22
N ARG A 7 1.02 -22.97 43.85
CA ARG A 7 0.46 -21.91 43.01
C ARG A 7 0.07 -22.50 41.66
N ALA A 8 -1.19 -22.33 41.27
CA ALA A 8 -1.66 -22.67 39.95
C ALA A 8 -0.75 -21.98 38.91
N GLN A 9 -0.08 -22.77 38.07
CA GLN A 9 0.56 -22.22 36.88
C GLN A 9 -0.55 -21.69 35.98
N LEU A 10 -0.58 -20.38 35.79
CA LEU A 10 -1.36 -19.78 34.71
C LEU A 10 -0.80 -20.37 33.42
N ILE A 11 -1.51 -21.31 32.81
CA ILE A 11 -1.26 -21.69 31.42
C ILE A 11 -1.66 -20.46 30.63
N HIS A 12 -0.66 -19.66 30.26
CA HIS A 12 -0.84 -18.53 29.35
C HIS A 12 -1.16 -19.15 27.99
N ILE A 13 -2.43 -19.46 27.76
CA ILE A 13 -2.96 -19.66 26.42
C ILE A 13 -2.89 -18.26 25.83
N GLU A 14 -1.88 -17.98 25.01
CA GLU A 14 -1.97 -16.88 24.05
C GLU A 14 -3.24 -17.15 23.26
N THR A 15 -4.30 -16.44 23.63
CA THR A 15 -5.50 -16.38 22.83
C THR A 15 -5.03 -15.80 21.52
N ASP A 16 -5.06 -16.64 20.48
CA ASP A 16 -4.62 -16.28 19.15
C ASP A 16 -5.41 -15.04 18.72
N ARG A 17 -4.78 -13.89 18.91
CA ARG A 17 -5.35 -12.60 18.54
C ARG A 17 -5.56 -12.70 17.04
N ARG A 18 -6.80 -12.58 16.56
CA ARG A 18 -7.07 -12.71 15.12
C ARG A 18 -6.33 -11.61 14.36
N LEU A 19 -5.18 -11.97 13.80
CA LEU A 19 -4.33 -11.12 12.99
C LEU A 19 -5.05 -10.77 11.68
N GLY A 20 -4.56 -9.72 11.02
CA GLY A 20 -4.87 -9.50 9.62
C GLY A 20 -4.28 -10.63 8.78
N HIS A 21 -4.97 -11.02 7.71
CA HIS A 21 -4.56 -12.12 6.83
C HIS A 21 -3.11 -12.03 6.31
N GLU A 22 -2.56 -10.82 6.15
CA GLU A 22 -1.18 -10.57 5.75
C GLU A 22 -0.13 -10.92 6.83
N TRP A 23 -0.59 -11.29 8.02
CA TRP A 23 0.21 -11.64 9.20
C TRP A 23 -0.09 -13.05 9.73
N ASP A 24 -0.90 -13.86 9.03
CA ASP A 24 -1.24 -15.23 9.45
C ASP A 24 0.02 -16.12 9.58
N GLU A 25 1.10 -15.80 8.85
CA GLU A 25 2.40 -16.51 8.90
C GLU A 25 3.40 -15.90 9.91
N TRP A 26 2.99 -14.94 10.74
CA TRP A 26 3.90 -14.27 11.66
C TRP A 26 4.34 -15.19 12.81
N ASP A 27 5.64 -15.20 13.09
CA ASP A 27 6.31 -16.13 14.00
C ASP A 27 6.38 -15.65 15.47
N GLY A 28 5.66 -14.57 15.80
CA GLY A 28 5.67 -13.98 17.15
C GLY A 28 6.88 -13.10 17.47
N ARG A 29 7.87 -13.00 16.57
CA ARG A 29 9.07 -12.20 16.83
C ARG A 29 8.80 -10.70 16.74
N PRO A 30 9.52 -9.87 17.53
CA PRO A 30 9.44 -8.42 17.39
C PRO A 30 9.65 -7.97 15.94
N LEU A 31 8.81 -7.06 15.49
CA LEU A 31 8.95 -6.49 14.15
C LEU A 31 10.22 -5.65 14.07
N ALA A 32 10.85 -5.67 12.89
CA ALA A 32 12.00 -4.82 12.62
C ALA A 32 11.62 -3.33 12.81
N GLY A 33 12.58 -2.52 13.26
CA GLY A 33 12.37 -1.08 13.47
C GLY A 33 11.28 -0.74 14.49
N ASN A 34 10.97 -1.65 15.43
CA ASN A 34 9.82 -1.51 16.35
C ASN A 34 8.49 -1.31 15.61
N GLY A 35 8.32 -1.99 14.46
CA GLY A 35 7.13 -1.86 13.61
C GLY A 35 6.98 -0.50 12.94
N ASP A 36 8.07 0.27 12.83
CA ASP A 36 8.18 1.43 11.98
C ASP A 36 8.89 1.03 10.68
N PHE A 37 8.14 1.07 9.58
CA PHE A 37 8.63 0.74 8.25
C PHE A 37 8.85 1.98 7.38
N SER A 38 8.92 3.17 8.00
CA SER A 38 9.23 4.41 7.31
C SER A 38 10.52 4.26 6.49
N ALA A 39 10.43 4.68 5.23
CA ALA A 39 11.48 4.47 4.26
C ALA A 39 11.50 5.62 3.25
N PRO A 40 12.69 6.01 2.76
CA PRO A 40 12.77 7.04 1.74
C PRO A 40 12.04 6.61 0.47
N PRO A 41 11.28 7.50 -0.20
CA PRO A 41 10.59 7.23 -1.46
C PRO A 41 11.48 6.64 -2.56
N GLY A 42 12.78 6.99 -2.54
CA GLY A 42 13.79 6.45 -3.45
C GLY A 42 13.93 4.92 -3.39
N LEU A 43 13.56 4.28 -2.27
CA LEU A 43 13.58 2.83 -2.14
C LEU A 43 12.58 2.17 -3.10
N PHE A 44 11.35 2.70 -3.18
CA PHE A 44 10.35 2.23 -4.12
C PHE A 44 10.83 2.36 -5.56
N PHE A 45 11.40 3.52 -5.94
CA PHE A 45 11.89 3.72 -7.31
C PHE A 45 13.01 2.75 -7.69
N ARG A 46 13.94 2.45 -6.78
CA ARG A 46 14.99 1.45 -7.04
C ARG A 46 14.41 0.06 -7.31
N PHE A 47 13.46 -0.38 -6.49
CA PHE A 47 12.78 -1.66 -6.69
C PHE A 47 11.87 -1.64 -7.93
N GLY A 48 11.25 -0.50 -8.25
CA GLY A 48 10.46 -0.30 -9.46
C GLY A 48 11.29 -0.45 -10.73
N ALA A 49 12.44 0.22 -10.79
CA ALA A 49 13.41 0.09 -11.87
C ALA A 49 13.92 -1.35 -12.03
N LEU A 50 14.28 -2.02 -10.92
CA LEU A 50 14.69 -3.42 -10.92
C LEU A 50 13.57 -4.34 -11.44
N THR A 51 12.33 -4.10 -11.04
CA THR A 51 11.17 -4.90 -11.44
C THR A 51 10.90 -4.76 -12.93
N ILE A 52 10.98 -3.54 -13.48
CA ILE A 52 10.84 -3.30 -14.93
C ILE A 52 11.98 -3.99 -15.68
N ALA A 53 13.23 -3.80 -15.24
CA ALA A 53 14.39 -4.43 -15.87
C ALA A 53 14.31 -5.96 -15.87
N LEU A 54 13.93 -6.57 -14.75
CA LEU A 54 13.78 -8.01 -14.64
C LEU A 54 12.63 -8.54 -15.50
N GLY A 55 11.48 -7.87 -15.51
CA GLY A 55 10.35 -8.24 -16.35
C GLY A 55 10.71 -8.23 -17.85
N LEU A 56 11.45 -7.20 -18.28
CA LEU A 56 11.98 -7.12 -19.64
C LEU A 56 13.02 -8.20 -19.95
N ALA A 57 13.92 -8.49 -19.00
CA ALA A 57 14.92 -9.54 -19.14
C ALA A 57 14.29 -10.94 -19.26
N VAL A 58 13.26 -11.22 -18.46
CA VAL A 58 12.48 -12.46 -18.55
C VAL A 58 11.77 -12.55 -19.90
N GLY A 59 11.12 -11.47 -20.36
CA GLY A 59 10.49 -11.41 -21.67
C GLY A 59 11.48 -11.66 -22.82
N ALA A 60 12.65 -11.02 -22.75
CA ALA A 60 13.75 -11.23 -23.69
C ALA A 60 14.24 -12.69 -23.69
N GLY A 61 14.45 -13.28 -22.51
CA GLY A 61 14.83 -14.68 -22.37
C GLY A 61 13.80 -15.65 -22.95
N LEU A 62 12.51 -15.39 -22.72
CA LEU A 62 11.42 -16.20 -23.30
C LEU A 62 11.41 -16.12 -24.84
N ILE A 63 11.53 -14.92 -25.41
CA ILE A 63 11.60 -14.76 -26.88
C ILE A 63 12.84 -15.48 -27.43
N TYR A 64 13.99 -15.35 -26.76
CA TYR A 64 15.23 -16.02 -27.16
C TYR A 64 15.06 -17.55 -27.18
N VAL A 65 14.56 -18.15 -26.09
CA VAL A 65 14.38 -19.61 -25.97
C VAL A 65 13.32 -20.14 -26.94
N LEU A 66 12.23 -19.38 -27.17
CA LEU A 66 11.14 -19.79 -28.07
C LEU A 66 11.43 -19.49 -29.55
N SER A 67 12.45 -18.67 -29.85
CA SER A 67 12.78 -18.23 -31.21
C SER A 67 12.85 -19.36 -32.26
N PRO A 68 13.49 -20.53 -32.04
CA PRO A 68 13.54 -21.58 -33.06
C PRO A 68 12.16 -22.17 -33.38
N ARG A 69 11.29 -22.32 -32.38
CA ARG A 69 9.92 -22.83 -32.59
C ARG A 69 9.02 -21.80 -33.24
N LEU A 70 9.19 -20.52 -32.88
CA LEU A 70 8.43 -19.41 -33.46
C LEU A 70 8.78 -19.19 -34.93
N ALA A 71 10.07 -19.30 -35.29
CA ALA A 71 10.54 -19.18 -36.66
C ALA A 71 9.98 -20.28 -37.57
N ALA A 72 9.77 -21.49 -37.03
CA ALA A 72 9.17 -22.60 -37.75
C ALA A 72 7.67 -22.38 -38.06
N LEU A 73 6.95 -21.64 -37.21
CA LEU A 73 5.55 -21.25 -37.46
C LEU A 73 5.47 -20.08 -38.45
N TRP A 74 6.28 -19.04 -38.21
CA TRP A 74 6.35 -17.87 -39.09
C TRP A 74 7.71 -17.18 -38.96
N SER A 75 8.46 -17.11 -40.06
CA SER A 75 9.86 -16.63 -40.08
C SER A 75 10.07 -15.20 -39.57
N ARG A 76 9.05 -14.33 -39.67
CA ARG A 76 9.12 -12.94 -39.17
C ARG A 76 8.67 -12.79 -37.71
N LEU A 77 8.04 -13.80 -37.12
CA LEU A 77 7.45 -13.71 -35.79
C LEU A 77 8.46 -13.37 -34.68
N PRO A 78 9.67 -13.98 -34.62
CA PRO A 78 10.67 -13.60 -33.62
C PRO A 78 11.09 -12.13 -33.74
N GLY A 79 11.27 -11.62 -34.97
CA GLY A 79 11.63 -10.22 -35.20
C GLY A 79 10.55 -9.24 -34.74
N VAL A 80 9.27 -9.56 -35.02
CA VAL A 80 8.13 -8.76 -34.55
C VAL A 80 8.05 -8.75 -33.02
N LEU A 81 8.28 -9.88 -32.37
CA LEU A 81 8.27 -9.96 -30.90
C LEU A 81 9.40 -9.15 -30.26
N TRP A 82 10.61 -9.17 -30.83
CA TRP A 82 11.71 -8.33 -30.36
C TRP A 82 11.43 -6.84 -30.54
N LEU A 83 10.87 -6.44 -31.69
CA LEU A 83 10.45 -5.05 -31.92
C LEU A 83 9.37 -4.62 -30.93
N ALA A 84 8.38 -5.48 -30.68
CA ALA A 84 7.32 -5.24 -29.70
C ALA A 84 7.88 -5.12 -28.27
N LEU A 85 8.82 -6.00 -27.89
CA LEU A 85 9.49 -5.92 -26.59
C LEU A 85 10.30 -4.63 -26.47
N GLY A 86 11.04 -4.24 -27.50
CA GLY A 86 11.81 -2.99 -27.53
C GLY A 86 10.93 -1.74 -27.41
N ALA A 87 9.82 -1.70 -28.16
CA ALA A 87 8.83 -0.63 -28.04
C ALA A 87 8.19 -0.58 -26.64
N GLY A 88 7.82 -1.75 -26.09
CA GLY A 88 7.29 -1.86 -24.73
C GLY A 88 8.30 -1.44 -23.65
N ALA A 89 9.58 -1.76 -23.84
CA ALA A 89 10.67 -1.35 -22.95
C ALA A 89 10.82 0.17 -22.96
N ALA A 90 10.88 0.79 -24.14
CA ALA A 90 10.98 2.23 -24.29
C ALA A 90 9.79 2.94 -23.64
N ALA A 91 8.56 2.47 -23.88
CA ALA A 91 7.36 3.00 -23.26
C ALA A 91 7.36 2.86 -21.72
N SER A 92 7.79 1.70 -21.20
CA SER A 92 7.84 1.45 -19.75
C SER A 92 8.86 2.36 -19.05
N TRP A 93 10.05 2.52 -19.62
CA TRP A 93 11.08 3.41 -19.07
C TRP A 93 10.72 4.89 -19.22
N LEU A 94 10.09 5.28 -20.33
CA LEU A 94 9.57 6.63 -20.51
C LEU A 94 8.51 6.95 -19.44
N TRP A 95 7.53 6.07 -19.26
CA TRP A 95 6.51 6.22 -18.21
C TRP A 95 7.15 6.28 -16.81
N PHE A 96 8.11 5.40 -16.50
CA PHE A 96 8.80 5.40 -15.22
C PHE A 96 9.63 6.69 -15.00
N GLY A 97 10.27 7.21 -16.05
CA GLY A 97 10.95 8.50 -16.02
C GLY A 97 10.00 9.67 -15.77
N ILE A 98 8.81 9.65 -16.39
CA ILE A 98 7.77 10.66 -16.13
C ILE A 98 7.25 10.56 -14.69
N LEU A 99 7.09 9.35 -14.14
CA LEU A 99 6.71 9.14 -12.75
C LEU A 99 7.76 9.74 -11.79
N LEU A 100 9.04 9.45 -12.03
CA LEU A 100 10.16 10.05 -11.28
C LEU A 100 10.15 11.58 -11.36
N LEU A 101 10.04 12.14 -12.57
CA LEU A 101 9.98 13.57 -12.79
C LEU A 101 8.75 14.19 -12.10
N SER A 102 7.61 13.51 -12.11
CA SER A 102 6.39 14.02 -11.48
C SER A 102 6.51 14.05 -9.96
N PHE A 103 7.13 13.02 -9.38
CA PHE A 103 7.36 12.95 -7.95
C PHE A 103 8.39 13.98 -7.47
N TYR A 104 9.58 14.01 -8.07
CA TYR A 104 10.67 14.90 -7.66
C TYR A 104 10.51 16.34 -8.15
N GLY A 105 9.94 16.53 -9.34
CA GLY A 105 9.76 17.84 -9.97
C GLY A 105 8.51 18.59 -9.53
N GLY A 106 7.64 18.00 -8.71
CA GLY A 106 6.46 18.70 -8.19
C GLY A 106 5.29 18.82 -9.16
N VAL A 107 5.45 18.45 -10.43
CA VAL A 107 4.46 18.68 -11.50
C VAL A 107 3.77 17.38 -11.88
N LEU A 108 2.44 17.40 -11.97
CA LEU A 108 1.65 16.23 -12.39
C LEU A 108 1.55 16.16 -13.92
N ALA A 109 2.60 15.62 -14.56
CA ALA A 109 2.73 15.61 -16.02
C ALA A 109 1.73 14.70 -16.75
N LEU A 110 1.12 13.73 -16.06
CA LEU A 110 0.16 12.79 -16.63
C LEU A 110 -1.18 12.81 -15.92
N PRO A 111 -2.27 12.41 -16.60
CA PRO A 111 -3.56 12.17 -15.97
C PRO A 111 -3.48 11.10 -14.88
N GLU A 112 -4.34 11.22 -13.87
CA GLU A 112 -4.43 10.30 -12.73
C GLU A 112 -4.54 8.82 -13.14
N ALA A 113 -5.25 8.53 -14.23
CA ALA A 113 -5.39 7.17 -14.76
C ALA A 113 -4.05 6.50 -15.08
N TRP A 114 -3.09 7.27 -15.59
CA TRP A 114 -1.78 6.78 -16.01
C TRP A 114 -0.72 6.91 -14.93
N LEU A 115 -0.86 7.87 -14.01
CA LEU A 115 0.16 8.14 -12.99
C LEU A 115 -0.10 7.41 -11.66
N GLU A 116 -1.36 7.25 -11.27
CA GLU A 116 -1.74 6.81 -9.91
C GLU A 116 -2.59 5.53 -9.94
N ARG A 117 -3.55 5.41 -10.87
CA ARG A 117 -4.59 4.36 -10.82
C ARG A 117 -4.32 3.09 -11.62
N GLY A 118 -3.49 3.16 -12.66
CA GLY A 118 -3.30 2.04 -13.59
C GLY A 118 -1.94 1.35 -13.45
N PRO A 119 -0.93 1.77 -14.23
CA PRO A 119 0.38 1.12 -14.26
C PRO A 119 1.11 1.24 -12.91
N TYR A 120 0.87 2.30 -12.15
CA TYR A 120 1.45 2.48 -10.82
C TYR A 120 1.00 1.41 -9.82
N LEU A 121 -0.31 1.14 -9.69
CA LEU A 121 -0.82 0.08 -8.81
C LEU A 121 -0.31 -1.31 -9.23
N ARG A 122 -0.09 -1.54 -10.52
CA ARG A 122 0.55 -2.78 -11.01
C ARG A 122 2.01 -2.85 -10.61
N LEU A 123 2.75 -1.75 -10.75
CA LEU A 123 4.15 -1.67 -10.33
C LEU A 123 4.28 -1.95 -8.82
N MET A 124 3.43 -1.34 -7.99
CA MET A 124 3.32 -1.61 -6.55
C MET A 124 3.11 -3.10 -6.22
N ASN A 125 2.39 -3.84 -7.07
CA ASN A 125 2.18 -5.27 -6.89
C ASN A 125 3.47 -6.06 -7.13
N PHE A 126 4.11 -5.81 -8.26
CA PHE A 126 5.33 -6.52 -8.62
C PHE A 126 6.53 -6.15 -7.73
N THR A 127 6.65 -4.88 -7.31
CA THR A 127 7.72 -4.45 -6.39
C THR A 127 7.59 -5.10 -5.01
N SER A 128 6.36 -5.30 -4.52
CA SER A 128 6.10 -6.03 -3.27
C SER A 128 6.53 -7.50 -3.38
N LEU A 129 6.18 -8.17 -4.48
CA LEU A 129 6.62 -9.55 -4.75
C LEU A 129 8.14 -9.66 -4.82
N MET A 130 8.79 -8.74 -5.54
CA MET A 130 10.24 -8.70 -5.66
C MET A 130 10.93 -8.42 -4.33
N SER A 131 10.48 -7.41 -3.60
CA SER A 131 11.08 -7.02 -2.31
C SER A 131 10.89 -8.05 -1.20
N ARG A 132 9.87 -8.93 -1.30
CA ARG A 132 9.71 -10.09 -0.40
C ARG A 132 10.95 -10.99 -0.43
N ALA A 133 11.54 -11.25 -1.60
CA ALA A 133 12.74 -12.07 -1.73
C ALA A 133 13.98 -11.44 -1.07
N PHE A 134 14.00 -10.11 -0.90
CA PHE A 134 15.08 -9.37 -0.24
C PHE A 134 14.81 -9.09 1.24
N GLY A 135 13.68 -9.55 1.80
CA GLY A 135 13.28 -9.25 3.17
C GLY A 135 12.97 -7.76 3.41
N LYS A 136 12.72 -6.98 2.34
CA LYS A 136 12.46 -5.52 2.41
C LYS A 136 11.03 -5.13 2.05
N ARG A 137 10.11 -6.10 2.06
CA ARG A 137 8.71 -5.92 1.65
C ARG A 137 8.08 -4.70 2.31
N ASP A 138 8.05 -4.67 3.63
CA ASP A 138 7.30 -3.67 4.39
C ASP A 138 7.81 -2.24 4.13
N TRP A 139 9.13 -2.02 4.08
CA TRP A 139 9.71 -0.70 3.73
C TRP A 139 9.47 -0.29 2.28
N VAL A 140 9.51 -1.22 1.33
CA VAL A 140 9.22 -0.93 -0.09
C VAL A 140 7.75 -0.60 -0.27
N GLU A 141 6.87 -1.30 0.45
CA GLU A 141 5.44 -1.04 0.49
C GLU A 141 5.15 0.34 1.10
N HIS A 142 5.78 0.68 2.23
CA HIS A 142 5.69 2.02 2.84
C HIS A 142 6.11 3.12 1.84
N ALA A 143 7.29 3.00 1.25
CA ALA A 143 7.79 3.97 0.27
C ALA A 143 6.86 4.10 -0.95
N ALA A 144 6.22 3.00 -1.37
CA ALA A 144 5.23 3.03 -2.46
C ALA A 144 3.93 3.74 -2.06
N ILE A 145 3.48 3.56 -0.81
CA ILE A 145 2.31 4.27 -0.27
C ILE A 145 2.61 5.77 -0.19
N ASP A 146 3.80 6.17 0.26
CA ASP A 146 4.20 7.57 0.34
C ASP A 146 4.28 8.23 -1.04
N VAL A 147 4.85 7.56 -2.04
CA VAL A 147 4.87 8.07 -3.42
C VAL A 147 3.45 8.24 -3.95
N TYR A 148 2.56 7.29 -3.66
CA TYR A 148 1.16 7.38 -4.04
C TYR A 148 0.45 8.56 -3.36
N ASN A 149 0.57 8.68 -2.03
CA ASN A 149 -0.04 9.75 -1.25
C ASN A 149 0.44 11.11 -1.72
N ALA A 150 1.75 11.29 -1.92
CA ALA A 150 2.32 12.54 -2.39
C ALA A 150 1.75 12.97 -3.76
N LEU A 151 1.52 12.02 -4.67
CA LEU A 151 0.88 12.32 -5.96
C LEU A 151 -0.61 12.63 -5.79
N ALA A 152 -1.32 11.87 -4.96
CA ALA A 152 -2.75 12.06 -4.69
C ALA A 152 -3.05 13.39 -3.99
N GLU A 153 -2.23 13.80 -3.02
CA GLU A 153 -2.34 15.08 -2.31
C GLU A 153 -2.16 16.27 -3.26
N ARG A 154 -1.17 16.20 -4.16
CA ARG A 154 -0.89 17.25 -5.15
C ARG A 154 -2.03 17.50 -6.12
N ARG A 155 -2.96 16.56 -6.27
CA ARG A 155 -4.17 16.76 -7.07
C ARG A 155 -5.13 17.79 -6.46
N GLY A 156 -4.93 18.18 -5.19
CA GLY A 156 -5.68 19.27 -4.55
C GLY A 156 -7.19 19.03 -4.53
N ARG A 157 -7.61 17.78 -4.35
CA ARG A 157 -9.03 17.41 -4.39
C ARG A 157 -9.76 17.92 -3.16
N THR A 158 -10.99 18.38 -3.38
CA THR A 158 -11.93 18.72 -2.32
C THR A 158 -13.23 17.93 -2.48
N VAL A 159 -13.79 17.45 -1.37
CA VAL A 159 -15.02 16.68 -1.27
C VAL A 159 -15.88 17.22 -0.12
N GLY A 160 -17.20 17.04 -0.18
CA GLY A 160 -18.06 17.42 0.93
C GLY A 160 -17.82 16.55 2.17
N LYS A 161 -18.09 17.08 3.37
CA LYS A 161 -17.91 16.38 4.66
C LYS A 161 -18.55 14.98 4.69
N GLY A 162 -19.79 14.86 4.20
CA GLY A 162 -20.51 13.57 4.12
C GLY A 162 -20.10 12.67 2.94
N GLU A 163 -19.27 13.17 2.02
CA GLU A 163 -18.76 12.43 0.87
C GLU A 163 -17.35 11.86 1.11
N LEU A 164 -16.67 12.34 2.14
CA LEU A 164 -15.42 11.79 2.65
C LEU A 164 -15.69 10.66 3.63
N LEU A 165 -15.03 9.52 3.46
CA LEU A 165 -15.12 8.41 4.41
C LEU A 165 -13.76 8.15 5.07
N VAL A 166 -13.74 8.17 6.40
CA VAL A 166 -12.57 7.75 7.18
C VAL A 166 -12.72 6.26 7.51
N LEU A 167 -11.74 5.46 7.09
CA LEU A 167 -11.67 4.03 7.38
C LEU A 167 -10.54 3.76 8.37
N ILE A 168 -10.86 3.20 9.53
CA ILE A 168 -9.87 2.83 10.54
C ILE A 168 -9.89 1.35 10.88
N PRO A 169 -8.75 0.76 11.29
CA PRO A 169 -8.70 -0.61 11.75
C PRO A 169 -9.02 -0.68 13.24
N ARG A 170 -9.39 -1.87 13.72
CA ARG A 170 -9.53 -2.14 15.18
C ARG A 170 -8.20 -2.32 15.92
N CYS A 171 -7.10 -2.19 15.21
CA CYS A 171 -5.75 -2.49 15.73
C CYS A 171 -5.13 -1.30 16.47
N LEU A 172 -5.75 -0.12 16.39
CA LEU A 172 -5.25 1.11 16.98
C LEU A 172 -5.23 1.03 18.51
N SER A 173 -4.26 1.70 19.12
CA SER A 173 -4.29 1.96 20.56
C SER A 173 -5.52 2.81 20.91
N LYS A 174 -5.91 2.78 22.19
CA LYS A 174 -7.06 3.56 22.66
C LYS A 174 -6.86 5.05 22.37
N GLU A 175 -5.65 5.56 22.64
CA GLU A 175 -5.28 6.96 22.42
C GLU A 175 -5.38 7.34 20.94
N ALA A 176 -4.89 6.49 20.04
CA ALA A 176 -4.98 6.72 18.60
C ALA A 176 -6.44 6.68 18.12
N LEU A 177 -7.25 5.74 18.61
CA LEU A 177 -8.67 5.65 18.28
C LEU A 177 -9.43 6.90 18.73
N ASP A 178 -9.25 7.32 19.98
CA ASP A 178 -9.89 8.51 20.54
C ASP A 178 -9.50 9.77 19.75
N GLY A 179 -8.23 9.88 19.35
CA GLY A 179 -7.74 10.97 18.51
C GLY A 179 -8.39 11.02 17.12
N VAL A 180 -8.49 9.87 16.44
CA VAL A 180 -9.18 9.77 15.14
C VAL A 180 -10.65 10.21 15.28
N LEU A 181 -11.36 9.70 16.29
CA LEU A 181 -12.77 10.04 16.52
C LEU A 181 -12.96 11.53 16.83
N ALA A 182 -12.04 12.14 17.58
CA ALA A 182 -12.05 13.57 17.88
C ALA A 182 -11.82 14.43 16.62
N ILE A 183 -10.89 14.04 15.74
CA ILE A 183 -10.68 14.70 14.44
C ILE A 183 -11.94 14.59 13.59
N ALA A 184 -12.46 13.38 13.41
CA ALA A 184 -13.61 13.16 12.56
C ALA A 184 -14.87 13.87 13.08
N GLY A 185 -15.06 13.93 14.40
CA GLY A 185 -16.13 14.68 15.04
C GLY A 185 -16.02 16.20 14.80
N ARG A 186 -14.81 16.77 14.94
CA ARG A 186 -14.55 18.20 14.65
C ARG A 186 -14.90 18.59 13.22
N TYR A 187 -14.64 17.70 12.27
CA TYR A 187 -14.83 17.96 10.84
C TYR A 187 -16.13 17.36 10.27
N GLU A 188 -16.95 16.73 11.12
CA GLU A 188 -18.22 16.07 10.77
C GLU A 188 -18.10 15.05 9.63
N VAL A 189 -17.01 14.26 9.65
CA VAL A 189 -16.72 13.26 8.62
C VAL A 189 -17.12 11.86 9.11
N PRO A 190 -17.86 11.07 8.31
CA PRO A 190 -18.20 9.69 8.65
C PRO A 190 -16.95 8.83 8.90
N VAL A 191 -16.93 8.13 10.04
CA VAL A 191 -15.90 7.14 10.40
C VAL A 191 -16.50 5.73 10.36
N PHE A 192 -15.75 4.79 9.81
CA PHE A 192 -16.09 3.37 9.90
C PHE A 192 -14.90 2.55 10.37
N VAL A 193 -15.14 1.72 11.40
CA VAL A 193 -14.14 0.78 11.94
C VAL A 193 -14.22 -0.54 11.16
N ALA A 194 -13.24 -0.77 10.29
CA ALA A 194 -13.12 -2.00 9.53
C ALA A 194 -12.38 -3.07 10.34
N THR A 195 -13.04 -4.20 10.56
CA THR A 195 -12.46 -5.35 11.27
C THR A 195 -11.51 -6.16 10.40
N ARG A 196 -11.72 -6.12 9.08
CA ARG A 196 -10.94 -6.78 8.04
C ARG A 196 -11.00 -5.93 6.78
N GLY A 197 -10.01 -6.12 5.92
CA GLY A 197 -10.00 -5.45 4.62
C GLY A 197 -11.29 -5.72 3.82
N GLN A 198 -11.82 -6.94 3.79
CA GLN A 198 -13.07 -7.27 3.08
C GLN A 198 -14.28 -6.41 3.54
N LEU A 199 -14.37 -6.11 4.83
CA LEU A 199 -15.41 -5.24 5.37
C LEU A 199 -15.21 -3.79 4.90
N ALA A 200 -13.97 -3.30 4.90
CA ALA A 200 -13.63 -1.99 4.34
C ALA A 200 -14.09 -1.86 2.87
N ARG A 201 -13.78 -2.87 2.02
CA ARG A 201 -14.21 -2.85 0.60
C ARG A 201 -15.73 -2.93 0.47
N ARG A 202 -16.41 -3.68 1.35
CA ARG A 202 -17.88 -3.75 1.37
C ARG A 202 -18.48 -2.37 1.67
N VAL A 203 -18.01 -1.69 2.71
CA VAL A 203 -18.50 -0.36 3.08
C VAL A 203 -18.25 0.67 1.99
N ILE A 204 -17.09 0.65 1.33
CA ILE A 204 -16.82 1.53 0.18
C ILE A 204 -17.85 1.31 -0.94
N ARG A 205 -18.19 0.06 -1.25
CA ARG A 205 -19.19 -0.25 -2.29
C ARG A 205 -20.60 0.16 -1.91
N GLU A 206 -20.97 -0.01 -0.65
CA GLU A 206 -22.31 0.30 -0.13
C GLU A 206 -22.53 1.82 0.04
N ARG A 207 -21.55 2.52 0.63
CA ARG A 207 -21.65 3.96 0.92
C ARG A 207 -21.26 4.85 -0.25
N ARG A 208 -20.51 4.33 -1.24
CA ARG A 208 -20.03 5.07 -2.42
C ARG A 208 -19.50 6.48 -2.09
N PRO A 209 -18.52 6.60 -1.18
CA PRO A 209 -17.91 7.90 -0.89
C PRO A 209 -17.22 8.46 -2.14
N ARG A 210 -16.94 9.77 -2.18
CA ARG A 210 -16.16 10.42 -3.24
C ARG A 210 -14.66 10.40 -2.98
N ALA A 211 -14.25 10.23 -1.72
CA ALA A 211 -12.86 10.00 -1.35
C ALA A 211 -12.76 9.22 -0.03
N VAL A 212 -11.62 8.56 0.20
CA VAL A 212 -11.37 7.78 1.42
C VAL A 212 -10.03 8.17 2.05
N VAL A 213 -10.04 8.48 3.35
CA VAL A 213 -8.83 8.49 4.18
C VAL A 213 -8.81 7.17 4.93
N ALA A 214 -7.86 6.30 4.58
CA ALA A 214 -7.73 4.96 5.16
C ALA A 214 -6.53 4.90 6.09
N VAL A 215 -6.69 4.22 7.23
CA VAL A 215 -5.61 3.89 8.16
C VAL A 215 -5.39 2.38 8.12
N ALA A 216 -4.16 1.94 7.92
CA ALA A 216 -3.79 0.53 8.02
C ALA A 216 -2.26 0.37 8.17
N CYS A 217 -1.79 -0.86 8.37
CA CYS A 217 -0.36 -1.17 8.20
C CYS A 217 -0.02 -1.20 6.71
N GLU A 218 1.27 -1.20 6.38
CA GLU A 218 1.80 -1.23 5.02
C GLU A 218 1.16 -2.35 4.20
N ARG A 219 1.17 -3.58 4.73
CA ARG A 219 0.68 -4.77 4.02
C ARG A 219 -0.81 -4.67 3.67
N ASP A 220 -1.64 -4.36 4.67
CA ASP A 220 -3.09 -4.22 4.46
C ASP A 220 -3.40 -3.00 3.57
N MET A 221 -2.63 -1.91 3.71
CA MET A 221 -2.77 -0.70 2.90
C MET A 221 -2.46 -0.97 1.43
N MET A 222 -1.36 -1.67 1.13
CA MET A 222 -0.98 -2.04 -0.23
C MET A 222 -2.09 -2.85 -0.91
N THR A 223 -2.60 -3.88 -0.25
CA THR A 223 -3.72 -4.68 -0.77
C THR A 223 -5.00 -3.83 -0.86
N GLY A 224 -5.21 -2.88 0.06
CA GLY A 224 -6.31 -1.90 0.02
C GLY A 224 -6.28 -0.99 -1.21
N LEU A 225 -5.14 -0.34 -1.47
CA LEU A 225 -4.95 0.56 -2.59
C LEU A 225 -5.10 -0.16 -3.93
N ARG A 226 -4.54 -1.38 -4.08
CA ARG A 226 -4.70 -2.19 -5.30
C ARG A 226 -6.17 -2.44 -5.65
N ASP A 227 -7.03 -2.67 -4.66
CA ASP A 227 -8.43 -3.00 -4.86
C ASP A 227 -9.31 -1.77 -5.14
N VAL A 228 -8.95 -0.62 -4.55
CA VAL A 228 -9.84 0.55 -4.43
C VAL A 228 -9.34 1.76 -5.21
N ALA A 229 -8.04 2.06 -5.17
CA ALA A 229 -7.48 3.31 -5.70
C ALA A 229 -7.74 3.49 -7.21
N GLY A 230 -7.88 2.38 -7.96
CA GLY A 230 -8.24 2.43 -9.38
C GLY A 230 -9.62 3.02 -9.68
N ARG A 231 -10.52 3.11 -8.69
CA ARG A 231 -11.92 3.57 -8.86
C ARG A 231 -12.24 4.83 -8.07
N LEU A 232 -11.50 5.08 -6.99
CA LEU A 232 -11.79 6.13 -6.01
C LEU A 232 -10.47 6.69 -5.49
N PRO A 233 -10.33 8.02 -5.29
CA PRO A 233 -9.16 8.57 -4.62
C PRO A 233 -9.10 8.10 -3.16
N VAL A 234 -7.93 7.63 -2.77
CA VAL A 234 -7.61 7.18 -1.41
C VAL A 234 -6.37 7.93 -0.94
N LEU A 235 -6.33 8.34 0.33
CA LEU A 235 -5.09 8.64 1.04
C LEU A 235 -4.89 7.56 2.10
N GLY A 236 -3.72 6.92 2.07
CA GLY A 236 -3.40 5.78 2.92
C GLY A 236 -2.43 6.16 4.02
N LEU A 237 -2.91 6.32 5.25
CA LEU A 237 -2.06 6.63 6.40
C LEU A 237 -1.57 5.33 7.03
N THR A 238 -0.27 5.10 6.97
CA THR A 238 0.37 3.93 7.58
C THR A 238 0.52 4.10 9.09
N MET A 239 0.09 3.10 9.85
CA MET A 239 0.26 3.04 11.31
C MET A 239 1.55 2.30 11.69
N ARG A 240 2.15 2.66 12.83
CA ARG A 240 3.32 1.94 13.37
C ARG A 240 2.87 0.85 14.33
N LEU A 241 3.65 -0.23 14.40
CA LEU A 241 3.28 -1.48 15.10
C LEU A 241 4.26 -1.82 16.24
N PRO A 242 4.37 -0.99 17.29
CA PRO A 242 5.36 -1.16 18.36
C PRO A 242 5.20 -2.49 19.13
N ASN A 243 3.98 -2.98 19.26
CA ASN A 243 3.63 -4.19 20.01
C ASN A 243 3.33 -5.39 19.08
N GLY A 244 3.90 -5.36 17.87
CA GLY A 244 3.66 -6.34 16.82
C GLY A 244 2.34 -6.11 16.07
N PRO A 245 1.99 -7.01 15.14
CA PRO A 245 0.82 -6.84 14.30
C PRO A 245 -0.48 -6.88 15.11
N CYS A 246 -1.43 -6.03 14.70
CA CYS A 246 -2.79 -6.00 15.22
C CYS A 246 -2.90 -5.80 16.75
N ARG A 247 -2.00 -5.00 17.35
CA ARG A 247 -2.05 -4.63 18.78
C ARG A 247 -1.49 -3.24 19.01
N ASP A 248 -2.28 -2.40 19.67
CA ASP A 248 -1.91 -1.08 20.16
C ASP A 248 -1.10 -0.27 19.13
N ALA A 249 -1.57 -0.29 17.88
CA ALA A 249 -0.91 0.42 16.79
C ALA A 249 -1.07 1.92 16.98
N ILE A 250 0.00 2.66 16.69
CA ILE A 250 0.04 4.10 16.86
C ILE A 250 -0.09 4.79 15.51
N LEU A 251 -0.69 5.98 15.52
CA LEU A 251 -1.01 6.74 14.32
C LEU A 251 -0.54 8.19 14.49
N ASP A 252 -0.03 8.77 13.41
CA ASP A 252 0.24 10.20 13.34
C ASP A 252 -1.08 10.96 13.12
N LEU A 253 -1.62 11.51 14.20
CA LEU A 253 -2.88 12.25 14.20
C LEU A 253 -2.76 13.61 13.48
N ASP A 254 -1.57 14.20 13.44
CA ASP A 254 -1.33 15.48 12.79
C ASP A 254 -1.42 15.32 11.27
N VAL A 255 -0.82 14.26 10.72
CA VAL A 255 -0.96 13.92 9.29
C VAL A 255 -2.42 13.67 8.95
N MET A 256 -3.12 12.88 9.77
CA MET A 256 -4.53 12.57 9.55
C MET A 256 -5.38 13.85 9.52
N GLU A 257 -5.21 14.73 10.50
CA GLU A 257 -5.96 15.98 10.60
C GLU A 257 -5.68 16.88 9.38
N ARG A 258 -4.42 17.02 8.96
CA ARG A 258 -4.06 17.77 7.75
C ARG A 258 -4.76 17.23 6.50
N TRP A 259 -4.80 15.91 6.33
CA TRP A 259 -5.45 15.30 5.16
C TRP A 259 -6.97 15.45 5.18
N VAL A 260 -7.61 15.21 6.33
CA VAL A 260 -9.04 15.42 6.49
C VAL A 260 -9.40 16.88 6.18
N LYS A 261 -8.67 17.83 6.78
CA LYS A 261 -8.87 19.26 6.57
C LYS A 261 -8.65 19.67 5.10
N GLY A 262 -7.55 19.22 4.50
CA GLY A 262 -7.21 19.53 3.11
C GLY A 262 -8.25 19.03 2.11
N TRP A 263 -8.85 17.85 2.37
CA TRP A 263 -9.85 17.27 1.47
C TRP A 263 -11.26 17.78 1.68
N ILE A 264 -11.64 18.27 2.87
CA ILE A 264 -12.95 18.92 3.04
C ILE A 264 -12.93 20.41 2.66
N GLY A 265 -11.76 20.97 2.37
CA GLY A 265 -11.59 22.39 2.01
C GLY A 265 -11.78 23.35 3.18
N ALA A 266 -11.42 22.92 4.40
CA ALA A 266 -11.52 23.70 5.65
C ALA A 266 -10.19 24.36 6.06
#